data_AF-H8KCB7-F1
#
_entry.id   AF-H8KCB7-F1
#
_cell.length_a   1.000
_cell.length_b   1.000
_cell.length_c   1.000
_cell.angle_alpha   90.00
_cell.angle_beta   90.00
_cell.angle_gamma   90.00
#
_symmetry.space_group_name_H-M   'P 1'
#
loop_
_entity.id
_entity.type
_entity.pdbx_description
1 polymer ?
#
loop_
_entity_poly.entity_id
_entity_poly.type
_entity_poly.pdbx_seq_one_letter_code
_entity_poly.pdbx_strand_id
1 'polypeptide(L)'
;MRVILNHIPIQYPAIEKTLSCFEGLAQLSEFQAIILNKQANNLIGVIFQILDSIEKFTDNKPVIQAYRYVLNLQIKELSLFEEMLSTTWSQSNDCYSSLIEICDLFIQNNYLSSIKNIEPKHDQPVQYHKEAIEWLNKYSDKAEVTQTITSCYSKIGDILSEEEDYNGALANYNAALTCNEELKEMYNKIGDMLFNLGREDPAIIFYRKNNKLDSILKCYDSLINKDEKPIKYDLYMAQGNELCFQKTTGNRCCRIIF
;
A
#
# COMPACT_ATOMS: atom_id res chain seq x y z
N MET A 1 -1.36 -40.72 -48.54
CA MET A 1 -0.85 -41.00 -47.18
C MET A 1 -1.06 -39.73 -46.35
N ARG A 2 -2.13 -39.65 -45.55
CA ARG A 2 -2.42 -38.48 -44.70
C ARG A 2 -1.66 -38.62 -43.39
N VAL A 3 -0.74 -37.71 -43.10
CA VAL A 3 -0.11 -37.60 -41.79
C VAL A 3 -1.07 -36.84 -40.89
N ILE A 4 -1.66 -37.54 -39.91
CA ILE A 4 -2.47 -36.94 -38.86
C ILE A 4 -1.50 -36.43 -37.80
N LEU A 5 -1.30 -35.12 -37.71
CA LEU A 5 -0.58 -34.50 -36.60
C LEU A 5 -1.55 -34.39 -35.42
N ASN A 6 -1.42 -35.30 -34.46
CA ASN A 6 -2.09 -35.20 -33.17
C ASN A 6 -1.51 -34.01 -32.40
N HIS A 7 -2.20 -32.87 -32.44
CA HIS A 7 -1.92 -31.76 -31.52
C HIS A 7 -2.44 -32.12 -30.13
N ILE A 8 -1.51 -32.52 -29.25
CA ILE A 8 -1.78 -32.58 -27.82
C ILE A 8 -1.76 -31.13 -27.32
N PRO A 9 -2.87 -30.58 -26.79
CA PRO A 9 -2.84 -29.24 -26.21
C PRO A 9 -1.98 -29.29 -24.95
N ILE A 10 -0.90 -28.50 -24.95
CA ILE A 10 -0.08 -28.28 -23.76
C ILE A 10 -0.96 -27.54 -22.76
N GLN A 11 -1.47 -28.23 -21.74
CA GLN A 11 -2.03 -27.58 -20.57
C GLN A 11 -0.89 -27.00 -19.75
N TYR A 12 -0.77 -25.68 -19.75
CA TYR A 12 0.07 -24.98 -18.78
C TYR A 12 -0.58 -25.11 -17.40
N PRO A 13 0.18 -25.43 -16.34
CA PRO A 13 -0.35 -25.32 -15.00
C PRO A 13 -0.79 -23.87 -14.79
N ALA A 14 -2.03 -23.68 -14.36
CA ALA A 14 -2.50 -22.38 -13.91
C ALA A 14 -1.60 -21.96 -12.75
N ILE A 15 -0.64 -21.08 -13.02
CA ILE A 15 -0.02 -20.29 -11.97
C ILE A 15 -1.20 -19.51 -11.41
N GLU A 16 -1.62 -19.80 -10.17
CA GLU A 16 -2.45 -18.90 -9.40
C GLU A 16 -1.67 -17.59 -9.26
N LYS A 17 -1.75 -16.74 -10.30
CA LYS A 17 -1.44 -15.33 -10.18
C LYS A 17 -2.45 -14.83 -9.17
N THR A 18 -2.00 -14.57 -7.95
CA THR A 18 -2.70 -13.66 -7.06
C THR A 18 -2.91 -12.37 -7.86
N LEU A 19 -4.13 -12.20 -8.36
CA LEU A 19 -4.49 -11.06 -9.20
C LEU A 19 -4.35 -9.83 -8.31
N SER A 20 -3.47 -8.90 -8.70
CA SER A 20 -3.29 -7.66 -7.93
C SER A 20 -4.63 -6.96 -7.78
N CYS A 21 -4.89 -6.39 -6.59
CA CYS A 21 -6.09 -5.60 -6.36
C CYS A 21 -6.11 -4.30 -7.18
N PHE A 22 -4.97 -3.94 -7.80
CA PHE A 22 -4.80 -2.72 -8.59
C PHE A 22 -4.22 -3.04 -9.99
N GLU A 23 -4.89 -3.92 -10.74
CA GLU A 23 -4.44 -4.35 -12.07
C GLU A 23 -4.16 -3.19 -13.03
N GLY A 24 -4.98 -2.13 -13.01
CA GLY A 24 -4.75 -0.92 -13.80
C GLY A 24 -3.46 -0.16 -13.41
N LEU A 25 -3.12 -0.11 -12.12
CA LEU A 25 -1.84 0.49 -11.67
C LEU A 25 -0.66 -0.39 -12.08
N ALA A 26 -0.81 -1.71 -12.03
CA ALA A 26 0.21 -2.65 -12.50
C ALA A 26 0.50 -2.43 -14.00
N GLN A 27 -0.55 -2.29 -14.83
CA GLN A 27 -0.43 -1.97 -16.24
C GLN A 27 0.29 -0.64 -16.47
N LEU A 28 -0.14 0.43 -15.79
CA LEU A 28 0.47 1.76 -15.92
C LEU A 28 1.94 1.76 -15.48
N SER A 29 2.29 1.01 -14.44
CA SER A 29 3.67 0.83 -13.98
C SER A 29 4.52 0.07 -15.00
N GLU A 30 3.96 -0.93 -15.70
CA GLU A 30 4.65 -1.64 -16.78
C GLU A 30 4.95 -0.70 -17.95
N PHE A 31 3.97 0.12 -18.35
CA PHE A 31 4.18 1.13 -19.40
C PHE A 31 5.24 2.16 -19.00
N GLN A 32 5.20 2.65 -17.76
CA GLN A 32 6.20 3.59 -17.25
C GLN A 32 7.61 3.00 -17.34
N ALA A 33 7.79 1.73 -16.97
CA ALA A 33 9.08 1.06 -17.03
C ALA A 33 9.60 0.90 -18.48
N ILE A 34 8.71 0.62 -19.44
CA ILE A 34 9.06 0.55 -20.87
C ILE A 34 9.57 1.92 -21.36
N ILE A 35 8.85 2.99 -21.04
CA ILE A 35 9.22 4.35 -21.46
C ILE A 35 10.52 4.82 -20.81
N LEU A 36 10.73 4.54 -19.51
CA LEU A 36 11.96 4.94 -18.81
C LEU A 36 13.21 4.23 -19.35
N ASN A 37 13.07 3.02 -19.88
CA ASN A 37 14.17 2.27 -20.49
C ASN A 37 14.42 2.62 -21.97
N LYS A 38 13.72 3.64 -22.51
CA LYS A 38 13.90 4.04 -23.92
C LYS A 38 15.34 4.46 -24.19
N GLN A 39 15.92 3.90 -25.25
CA GLN A 39 17.16 4.40 -25.83
C GLN A 39 16.80 5.25 -27.05
N ALA A 40 17.48 6.38 -27.23
CA ALA A 40 17.15 7.34 -28.31
C ALA A 40 17.21 6.73 -29.72
N ASN A 41 17.98 5.65 -29.90
CA ASN A 41 18.14 4.91 -31.15
C ASN A 41 17.19 3.70 -31.30
N ASN A 42 16.29 3.44 -30.34
CA ASN A 42 15.40 2.27 -30.34
C ASN A 42 13.93 2.62 -30.05
N LEU A 43 13.45 3.74 -30.57
CA LEU A 43 12.07 4.20 -30.34
C LEU A 43 11.02 3.21 -30.89
N ILE A 44 11.30 2.58 -32.03
CA ILE A 44 10.45 1.55 -32.63
C ILE A 44 10.31 0.33 -31.71
N GLY A 45 11.41 -0.14 -31.12
CA GLY A 45 11.38 -1.26 -30.17
C GLY A 45 10.55 -0.94 -28.93
N VAL A 46 10.65 0.30 -28.42
CA VAL A 46 9.81 0.78 -27.31
C VAL A 46 8.33 0.75 -27.66
N ILE A 47 7.95 1.19 -28.87
CA ILE A 47 6.54 1.15 -29.32
C ILE A 47 6.02 -0.29 -29.39
N PHE A 48 6.82 -1.23 -29.89
CA PHE A 48 6.40 -2.65 -29.87
C PHE A 48 6.25 -3.19 -28.46
N GLN A 49 7.13 -2.83 -27.53
CA GLN A 49 6.97 -3.21 -26.13
C GLN A 49 5.69 -2.62 -25.50
N ILE A 50 5.35 -1.37 -25.84
CA ILE A 50 4.08 -0.75 -25.43
C ILE A 50 2.90 -1.55 -25.99
N LEU A 51 2.90 -1.87 -27.29
CA LEU A 51 1.84 -2.68 -27.92
C LEU A 51 1.71 -4.07 -27.29
N ASP A 52 2.84 -4.74 -27.05
CA ASP A 52 2.88 -6.07 -26.42
C ASP A 52 2.33 -6.00 -24.99
N SER A 53 2.55 -4.91 -24.26
CA SER A 53 1.95 -4.67 -22.94
C SER A 53 0.44 -4.36 -23.05
N ILE A 54 0.01 -3.51 -23.99
CA ILE A 54 -1.44 -3.25 -24.21
C ILE A 54 -2.18 -4.56 -24.55
N GLU A 55 -1.60 -5.45 -25.36
CA GLU A 55 -2.19 -6.74 -25.73
C GLU A 55 -2.45 -7.65 -24.50
N LYS A 56 -1.65 -7.54 -23.43
CA LYS A 56 -1.85 -8.33 -22.20
C LYS A 56 -3.12 -7.93 -21.46
N PHE A 57 -3.42 -6.63 -21.42
CA PHE A 57 -4.48 -6.06 -20.59
C PHE A 57 -5.76 -5.72 -21.37
N THR A 58 -5.74 -5.73 -22.70
CA THR A 58 -6.92 -5.45 -23.53
C THR A 58 -7.74 -6.71 -23.82
N ASP A 59 -9.06 -6.56 -23.76
CA ASP A 59 -9.99 -7.59 -24.24
C ASP A 59 -9.96 -7.73 -25.77
N ASN A 60 -9.58 -6.65 -26.49
CA ASN A 60 -9.61 -6.61 -27.95
C ASN A 60 -8.22 -6.87 -28.57
N LYS A 61 -7.66 -8.03 -28.27
CA LYS A 61 -6.37 -8.48 -28.80
C LYS A 61 -6.27 -8.40 -30.33
N PRO A 62 -7.30 -8.77 -31.13
CA PRO A 62 -7.22 -8.70 -32.59
C PRO A 62 -6.91 -7.30 -33.13
N VAL A 63 -7.43 -6.24 -32.49
CA VAL A 63 -7.17 -4.86 -32.91
C VAL A 63 -5.72 -4.46 -32.67
N ILE A 64 -5.15 -4.80 -31.51
CA ILE A 64 -3.74 -4.52 -31.21
C ILE A 64 -2.81 -5.28 -32.16
N GLN A 65 -3.12 -6.56 -32.42
CA GLN A 65 -2.38 -7.37 -33.38
C GLN A 65 -2.44 -6.78 -34.80
N ALA A 66 -3.59 -6.23 -35.22
CA ALA A 66 -3.72 -5.57 -36.50
C ALA A 66 -2.87 -4.29 -36.59
N TYR A 67 -2.87 -3.45 -35.56
CA TYR A 67 -1.99 -2.27 -35.50
C TYR A 67 -0.51 -2.66 -35.54
N ARG A 68 -0.13 -3.68 -34.77
CA ARG A 68 1.23 -4.24 -34.75
C ARG A 68 1.64 -4.73 -36.14
N TYR A 69 0.73 -5.38 -36.86
CA TYR A 69 1.00 -5.85 -38.21
C TYR A 69 1.20 -4.70 -39.21
N VAL A 70 0.30 -3.71 -39.22
CA VAL A 70 0.39 -2.55 -40.11
C VAL A 70 1.66 -1.75 -39.85
N LEU A 71 2.00 -1.50 -38.58
CA LEU A 71 3.23 -0.80 -38.20
C LEU A 71 4.48 -1.55 -38.68
N ASN A 72 4.50 -2.88 -38.53
CA ASN A 72 5.60 -3.72 -39.05
C ASN A 72 5.75 -3.61 -40.57
N LEU A 73 4.65 -3.54 -41.32
CA LEU A 73 4.70 -3.34 -42.77
C LEU A 73 5.29 -1.97 -43.12
N GLN A 74 4.81 -0.91 -42.47
CA GLN A 74 5.30 0.45 -42.69
C GLN A 74 6.80 0.58 -42.39
N ILE A 75 7.28 -0.03 -41.30
CA ILE A 75 8.71 -0.02 -40.95
C ILE A 75 9.54 -0.77 -42.00
N LYS A 76 9.07 -1.95 -42.45
CA LYS A 76 9.75 -2.71 -43.51
C LYS A 76 9.82 -1.90 -44.80
N GLU A 77 8.74 -1.24 -45.18
CA GLU A 77 8.70 -0.37 -46.36
C GLU A 77 9.71 0.78 -46.22
N LEU A 78 9.73 1.49 -45.09
CA LEU A 78 10.70 2.56 -44.83
C LEU A 78 12.16 2.06 -44.88
N SER A 79 12.44 0.86 -44.35
CA SER A 79 13.78 0.27 -44.38
C SER A 79 14.30 -0.02 -45.79
N LEU A 80 13.41 -0.30 -46.75
CA LEU A 80 13.78 -0.48 -48.16
C LEU A 80 14.22 0.82 -48.84
N PHE A 81 13.81 1.96 -48.29
CA PHE A 81 14.12 3.30 -48.80
C PHE A 81 15.21 4.03 -48.00
N GLU A 82 15.79 3.41 -46.94
CA GLU A 82 16.82 4.02 -46.08
C GLU A 82 18.05 4.49 -46.89
N GLU A 83 18.45 3.79 -47.95
CA GLU A 83 19.55 4.20 -48.83
C GLU A 83 19.23 5.46 -49.67
N MET A 84 17.96 5.78 -49.88
CA MET A 84 17.53 6.89 -50.76
C MET A 84 17.06 8.15 -50.02
N LEU A 85 16.65 8.05 -48.74
CA LEU A 85 15.95 9.14 -48.04
C LEU A 85 16.37 9.23 -46.55
N SER A 86 17.53 9.82 -46.27
CA SER A 86 17.98 10.07 -44.89
C SER A 86 17.08 11.05 -44.12
N THR A 87 16.35 11.93 -44.81
CA THR A 87 15.45 12.92 -44.20
C THR A 87 14.11 12.34 -43.74
N THR A 88 13.55 11.34 -44.43
CA THR A 88 12.29 10.69 -44.00
C THR A 88 12.48 9.85 -42.75
N TRP A 89 13.67 9.28 -42.55
CA TRP A 89 13.99 8.53 -41.34
C TRP A 89 14.04 9.43 -40.10
N SER A 90 14.54 10.66 -40.23
CA SER A 90 14.53 11.62 -39.11
C SER A 90 13.11 12.03 -38.72
N GLN A 91 12.25 12.34 -39.70
CA GLN A 91 10.84 12.69 -39.45
C GLN A 91 10.06 11.53 -38.81
N SER A 92 10.35 10.28 -39.21
CA SER A 92 9.74 9.10 -38.58
C SER A 92 10.15 8.97 -37.12
N ASN A 93 11.42 9.23 -36.79
CA ASN A 93 11.89 9.24 -35.39
C ASN A 93 11.24 10.35 -34.57
N ASP A 94 11.00 11.52 -35.16
CA ASP A 94 10.26 12.60 -34.50
C ASP A 94 8.82 12.16 -34.16
N CYS A 95 8.12 11.52 -35.11
CA CYS A 95 6.78 10.96 -34.86
C CYS A 95 6.76 9.91 -33.74
N TYR A 96 7.72 8.97 -33.74
CA TYR A 96 7.83 7.97 -32.69
C TYR A 96 8.15 8.59 -31.33
N SER A 97 9.00 9.63 -31.31
CA SER A 97 9.30 10.39 -30.11
C SER A 97 8.05 11.09 -29.56
N SER A 98 7.29 11.79 -30.41
CA SER A 98 6.02 12.43 -30.00
C SER A 98 5.00 11.43 -29.49
N LEU A 99 4.89 10.24 -30.10
CA LEU A 99 4.00 9.19 -29.62
C LEU A 99 4.40 8.72 -28.21
N ILE A 100 5.70 8.48 -28.00
CA ILE A 100 6.23 8.07 -26.69
C ILE A 100 5.99 9.16 -25.64
N GLU A 101 6.12 10.43 -26.00
CA GLU A 101 5.82 11.56 -25.11
C GLU A 101 4.34 11.65 -24.73
N ILE A 102 3.42 11.44 -25.69
CA ILE A 102 1.99 11.37 -25.41
C ILE A 102 1.69 10.20 -24.46
N CYS A 103 2.29 9.03 -24.70
CA CYS A 103 2.15 7.88 -23.81
C CYS A 103 2.67 8.21 -22.40
N ASP A 104 3.84 8.85 -22.28
CA ASP A 104 4.41 9.25 -21.00
C ASP A 104 3.49 10.21 -20.24
N LEU A 105 2.97 11.24 -20.91
CA LEU A 105 2.00 12.18 -20.32
C LEU A 105 0.71 11.47 -19.88
N PHE A 106 0.19 10.56 -20.70
CA PHE A 106 -1.00 9.77 -20.35
C PHE A 106 -0.74 8.91 -19.11
N ILE A 107 0.40 8.23 -19.05
CA ILE A 107 0.78 7.38 -17.92
C ILE A 107 0.96 8.26 -16.68
N GLN A 108 1.72 9.34 -16.74
CA GLN A 108 1.93 10.22 -15.60
C GLN A 108 0.61 10.76 -15.04
N ASN A 109 -0.27 11.27 -15.90
CA ASN A 109 -1.56 11.81 -15.47
C ASN A 109 -2.46 10.74 -14.82
N ASN A 110 -2.58 9.56 -15.44
CA ASN A 110 -3.47 8.52 -14.93
C ASN A 110 -2.87 7.74 -13.76
N TYR A 111 -1.56 7.47 -13.78
CA TYR A 111 -0.86 6.72 -12.76
C TYR A 111 -0.79 7.52 -11.46
N LEU A 112 -0.39 8.79 -11.52
CA LEU A 112 -0.36 9.65 -10.33
C LEU A 112 -1.76 9.89 -9.77
N SER A 113 -2.73 10.19 -10.63
CA SER A 113 -4.13 10.37 -10.22
C SER A 113 -4.69 9.11 -9.55
N SER A 114 -4.44 7.93 -10.13
CA SER A 114 -4.92 6.65 -9.59
C SER A 114 -4.30 6.31 -8.24
N ILE A 115 -2.98 6.52 -8.06
CA ILE A 115 -2.31 6.28 -6.77
C ILE A 115 -2.85 7.23 -5.69
N LYS A 116 -2.99 8.51 -6.02
CA LYS A 116 -3.50 9.53 -5.10
C LYS A 116 -4.93 9.23 -4.63
N ASN A 117 -5.74 8.66 -5.52
CA ASN A 117 -7.15 8.34 -5.24
C ASN A 117 -7.35 6.94 -4.62
N ILE A 118 -6.28 6.23 -4.20
CA ILE A 118 -6.42 4.98 -3.45
C ILE A 118 -7.09 5.29 -2.10
N GLU A 119 -8.19 4.61 -1.81
CA GLU A 119 -8.93 4.76 -0.56
C GLU A 119 -8.87 3.49 0.29
N PRO A 120 -8.55 3.60 1.59
CA PRO A 120 -8.63 2.48 2.52
C PRO A 120 -10.10 2.23 2.89
N LYS A 121 -10.59 1.02 2.60
CA LYS A 121 -11.96 0.60 2.91
C LYS A 121 -11.97 -0.54 3.93
N HIS A 122 -13.00 -0.60 4.77
CA HIS A 122 -13.09 -1.58 5.85
C HIS A 122 -13.39 -3.01 5.36
N ASP A 123 -14.03 -3.14 4.20
CA ASP A 123 -14.46 -4.42 3.63
C ASP A 123 -13.36 -5.14 2.82
N GLN A 124 -12.17 -4.54 2.72
CA GLN A 124 -11.08 -5.08 1.93
C GLN A 124 -10.14 -5.96 2.78
N PRO A 125 -9.56 -7.01 2.19
CA PRO A 125 -8.63 -7.87 2.91
C PRO A 125 -7.30 -7.16 3.21
N VAL A 126 -6.52 -7.72 4.14
CA VAL A 126 -5.16 -7.25 4.46
C VAL A 126 -4.29 -7.07 3.20
N GLN A 127 -4.42 -7.96 2.21
CA GLN A 127 -3.66 -7.91 0.97
C GLN A 127 -3.91 -6.62 0.16
N TYR A 128 -5.15 -6.14 0.09
CA TYR A 128 -5.50 -4.89 -0.58
C TYR A 128 -4.75 -3.71 0.06
N HIS A 129 -4.77 -3.62 1.38
CA HIS A 129 -4.12 -2.53 2.09
C HIS A 129 -2.59 -2.58 1.99
N LYS A 130 -2.00 -3.78 1.96
CA LYS A 130 -0.57 -3.95 1.71
C LYS A 130 -0.18 -3.47 0.31
N GLU A 131 -0.90 -3.90 -0.72
CA GLU A 131 -0.66 -3.44 -2.10
C GLU A 131 -0.91 -1.92 -2.24
N ALA A 132 -1.93 -1.38 -1.57
CA ALA A 132 -2.19 0.05 -1.52
C ALA A 132 -0.98 0.81 -0.96
N ILE A 133 -0.42 0.37 0.17
CA ILE A 133 0.79 0.97 0.76
C ILE A 133 1.97 0.90 -0.22
N GLU A 134 2.17 -0.22 -0.90
CA GLU A 134 3.24 -0.34 -1.91
C GLU A 134 3.09 0.69 -3.05
N TRP A 135 1.87 0.90 -3.55
CA TRP A 135 1.59 1.91 -4.58
C TRP A 135 1.77 3.35 -4.05
N LEU A 136 1.22 3.65 -2.88
CA LEU A 136 1.38 4.97 -2.23
C LEU A 136 2.85 5.26 -1.93
N ASN A 137 3.65 4.23 -1.63
CA ASN A 137 5.10 4.34 -1.46
C ASN A 137 5.86 4.65 -2.76
N LYS A 138 5.25 4.54 -3.94
CA LYS A 138 5.84 5.02 -5.20
C LYS A 138 5.48 6.47 -5.54
N TYR A 139 4.45 7.03 -4.90
CA TYR A 139 4.06 8.42 -5.11
C TYR A 139 5.14 9.38 -4.61
N SER A 140 5.48 10.41 -5.40
CA SER A 140 6.61 11.29 -5.12
C SER A 140 6.36 12.22 -3.92
N ASP A 141 5.16 12.79 -3.81
CA ASP A 141 4.78 13.64 -2.68
C ASP A 141 4.22 12.82 -1.53
N LYS A 142 5.10 12.42 -0.61
CA LYS A 142 4.72 11.63 0.56
C LYS A 142 3.72 12.33 1.45
N ALA A 143 3.79 13.65 1.61
CA ALA A 143 2.93 14.37 2.51
C ALA A 143 1.45 14.23 2.12
N GLU A 144 1.16 14.20 0.82
CA GLU A 144 -0.20 14.06 0.28
C GLU A 144 -0.81 12.67 0.55
N VAL A 145 0.03 11.62 0.60
CA VAL A 145 -0.42 10.23 0.76
C VAL A 145 -0.22 9.67 2.16
N THR A 146 0.50 10.37 3.05
CA THR A 146 0.80 9.90 4.41
C THR A 146 -0.47 9.55 5.18
N GLN A 147 -1.52 10.37 5.09
CA GLN A 147 -2.79 10.08 5.78
C GLN A 147 -3.43 8.77 5.29
N THR A 148 -3.37 8.51 3.99
CA THR A 148 -3.87 7.28 3.37
C THR A 148 -3.03 6.07 3.80
N ILE A 149 -1.70 6.17 3.74
CA ILE A 149 -0.78 5.11 4.20
C ILE A 149 -1.04 4.77 5.67
N THR A 150 -1.15 5.79 6.50
CA THR A 150 -1.46 5.66 7.93
C THR A 150 -2.76 4.88 8.13
N SER A 151 -3.80 5.26 7.40
CA SER A 151 -5.11 4.62 7.47
C SER A 151 -5.07 3.16 6.99
N CYS A 152 -4.28 2.84 5.97
CA CYS A 152 -4.05 1.46 5.53
C CYS A 152 -3.41 0.62 6.64
N TYR A 153 -2.36 1.13 7.31
CA TYR A 153 -1.75 0.44 8.46
C TYR A 153 -2.76 0.22 9.59
N SER A 154 -3.55 1.24 9.94
CA SER A 154 -4.60 1.10 10.95
C SER A 154 -5.62 0.01 10.57
N LYS A 155 -6.04 -0.05 9.29
CA LYS A 155 -6.98 -1.08 8.81
C LYS A 155 -6.40 -2.48 8.83
N ILE A 156 -5.14 -2.65 8.44
CA ILE A 156 -4.46 -3.95 8.58
C ILE A 156 -4.41 -4.36 10.05
N GLY A 157 -4.09 -3.42 10.94
CA GLY A 157 -4.06 -3.69 12.38
C GLY A 157 -5.42 -4.12 12.93
N ASP A 158 -6.50 -3.47 12.50
CA ASP A 158 -7.87 -3.83 12.89
C ASP A 158 -8.24 -5.24 12.45
N ILE A 159 -8.00 -5.58 11.17
CA ILE A 159 -8.31 -6.91 10.63
C ILE A 159 -7.51 -7.99 11.36
N LEU A 160 -6.20 -7.79 11.56
CA LEU A 160 -5.36 -8.75 12.28
C LEU A 160 -5.76 -8.90 13.75
N SER A 161 -6.24 -7.82 14.38
CA SER A 161 -6.76 -7.87 15.74
C SER A 161 -8.04 -8.72 15.83
N GLU A 162 -8.92 -8.64 14.83
CA GLU A 162 -10.13 -9.46 14.74
C GLU A 162 -9.79 -10.93 14.49
N GLU A 163 -8.71 -11.20 13.76
CA GLU A 163 -8.14 -12.54 13.54
C GLU A 163 -7.30 -13.07 14.72
N GLU A 164 -7.24 -12.34 15.84
CA GLU A 164 -6.44 -12.64 17.04
C GLU A 164 -4.91 -12.69 16.79
N ASP A 165 -4.42 -12.24 15.63
CA ASP A 165 -2.99 -12.01 15.40
C ASP A 165 -2.56 -10.67 16.02
N TYR A 166 -2.45 -10.68 17.34
CA TYR A 166 -2.09 -9.49 18.12
C TYR A 166 -0.67 -8.98 17.81
N ASN A 167 0.26 -9.85 17.42
CA ASN A 167 1.62 -9.41 17.08
C ASN A 167 1.62 -8.65 15.75
N GLY A 168 0.93 -9.19 14.74
CA GLY A 168 0.73 -8.51 13.46
C GLY A 168 -0.03 -7.19 13.62
N ALA A 169 -1.07 -7.18 14.46
CA ALA A 169 -1.85 -5.97 14.74
C ALA A 169 -1.00 -4.88 15.41
N LEU A 170 -0.26 -5.22 16.47
CA LEU A 170 0.66 -4.29 17.14
C LEU A 170 1.69 -3.70 16.18
N ALA A 171 2.28 -4.52 15.30
CA ALA A 171 3.25 -4.04 14.32
C ALA A 171 2.63 -3.00 13.39
N ASN A 172 1.41 -3.23 12.90
CA ASN A 172 0.72 -2.31 12.00
C ASN A 172 0.23 -1.04 12.70
N TYR A 173 -0.29 -1.12 13.93
CA TYR A 173 -0.63 0.08 14.70
C TYR A 173 0.59 0.94 15.02
N ASN A 174 1.74 0.33 15.31
CA ASN A 174 3.00 1.07 15.47
C ASN A 174 3.46 1.71 14.16
N ALA A 175 3.31 1.02 13.02
CA ALA A 175 3.59 1.60 11.71
C ALA A 175 2.67 2.81 11.42
N ALA A 176 1.39 2.73 11.76
CA ALA A 176 0.47 3.87 11.67
C ALA A 176 0.94 5.05 12.55
N LEU A 177 1.34 4.79 13.79
CA LEU A 177 1.89 5.83 14.68
C LEU A 177 3.22 6.42 14.19
N THR A 178 4.03 5.64 13.47
CA THR A 178 5.27 6.13 12.85
C THR A 178 4.96 7.10 11.71
N CYS A 179 3.84 6.90 11.00
CA CYS A 179 3.37 7.83 9.97
C CYS A 179 2.67 9.06 10.57
N ASN A 180 1.91 8.89 11.65
CA ASN A 180 1.22 9.96 12.35
C ASN A 180 1.13 9.66 13.86
N GLU A 181 1.99 10.33 14.64
CA GLU A 181 2.07 10.16 16.09
C GLU A 181 0.85 10.72 16.83
N GLU A 182 -0.02 11.51 16.20
CA GLU A 182 -1.17 12.13 16.87
C GLU A 182 -2.43 11.25 16.88
N LEU A 183 -2.34 10.02 16.37
CA LEU A 183 -3.45 9.08 16.33
C LEU A 183 -3.78 8.51 17.71
N LYS A 184 -4.58 9.28 18.46
CA LYS A 184 -5.11 8.87 19.77
C LYS A 184 -5.75 7.49 19.75
N GLU A 185 -6.50 7.17 18.70
CA GLU A 185 -7.15 5.86 18.57
C GLU A 185 -6.14 4.70 18.61
N MET A 186 -4.98 4.84 17.97
CA MET A 186 -3.96 3.78 17.92
C MET A 186 -3.31 3.54 19.29
N TYR A 187 -3.05 4.60 20.06
CA TYR A 187 -2.57 4.45 21.44
C TYR A 187 -3.56 3.66 22.32
N ASN A 188 -4.87 3.89 22.13
CA ASN A 188 -5.88 3.14 22.87
C ASN A 188 -5.93 1.68 22.43
N LYS A 189 -5.93 1.40 21.12
CA LYS A 189 -5.93 0.03 20.58
C LYS A 189 -4.71 -0.77 21.03
N ILE A 190 -3.52 -0.18 20.98
CA ILE A 190 -2.29 -0.81 21.46
C ILE A 190 -2.36 -1.06 22.98
N GLY A 191 -2.82 -0.09 23.76
CA GLY A 191 -2.97 -0.24 25.21
C GLY A 191 -3.94 -1.37 25.57
N ASP A 192 -5.12 -1.39 24.95
CA ASP A 192 -6.14 -2.43 25.15
C ASP A 192 -5.60 -3.81 24.77
N MET A 193 -4.87 -3.92 23.66
CA MET A 193 -4.25 -5.16 23.22
C MET A 193 -3.15 -5.65 24.17
N LEU A 194 -2.26 -4.77 24.62
CA LEU A 194 -1.21 -5.10 25.59
C LEU A 194 -1.79 -5.56 26.92
N PHE A 195 -2.85 -4.90 27.39
CA PHE A 195 -3.56 -5.30 28.61
C PHE A 195 -4.17 -6.71 28.45
N ASN A 196 -4.83 -7.00 27.33
CA ASN A 196 -5.39 -8.32 27.04
C ASN A 196 -4.32 -9.41 26.94
N LEU A 197 -3.10 -9.06 26.51
CA LEU A 197 -1.94 -9.96 26.50
C LEU A 197 -1.28 -10.11 27.88
N GLY A 198 -1.84 -9.51 28.94
CA GLY A 198 -1.28 -9.54 30.29
C GLY A 198 0.04 -8.78 30.43
N ARG A 199 0.23 -7.75 29.60
CA ARG A 199 1.38 -6.83 29.63
C ARG A 199 0.94 -5.47 30.12
N GLU A 200 0.62 -5.38 31.40
CA GLU A 200 0.04 -4.17 32.01
C GLU A 200 1.01 -2.98 32.05
N ASP A 201 2.28 -3.20 32.38
CA ASP A 201 3.30 -2.15 32.42
C ASP A 201 3.42 -1.36 31.10
N PRO A 202 3.60 -2.01 29.93
CA PRO A 202 3.63 -1.28 28.68
C PRO A 202 2.24 -0.72 28.31
N ALA A 203 1.13 -1.39 28.65
CA ALA A 203 -0.22 -0.86 28.39
C ALA A 203 -0.43 0.52 29.04
N ILE A 204 0.04 0.71 30.29
CA ILE A 204 -0.02 1.98 31.02
C ILE A 204 0.70 3.10 30.23
N ILE A 205 1.85 2.82 29.61
CA ILE A 205 2.61 3.81 28.82
C ILE A 205 1.75 4.33 27.66
N PHE A 206 1.07 3.44 26.95
CA PHE A 206 0.21 3.81 25.83
C PHE A 206 -1.07 4.53 26.29
N TYR A 207 -1.72 4.09 27.37
CA TYR A 207 -2.90 4.79 27.89
C TYR A 207 -2.63 6.21 28.40
N ARG A 208 -1.42 6.48 28.90
CA ARG A 208 -1.02 7.83 29.32
C ARG A 208 -0.99 8.83 28.18
N LYS A 209 -0.72 8.41 26.94
CA LYS A 209 -0.73 9.30 25.78
C LYS A 209 -2.09 9.96 25.54
N ASN A 210 -3.17 9.33 26.03
CA ASN A 210 -4.53 9.86 25.94
C ASN A 210 -5.18 10.18 27.29
N ASN A 211 -4.42 10.16 28.39
CA ASN A 211 -4.97 10.29 29.75
C ASN A 211 -6.16 9.34 30.02
N LYS A 212 -6.07 8.07 29.60
CA LYS A 212 -7.15 7.07 29.80
C LYS A 212 -7.10 6.49 31.22
N LEU A 213 -7.41 7.33 32.21
CA LEU A 213 -7.24 7.01 33.64
C LEU A 213 -7.93 5.71 34.07
N ASP A 214 -9.17 5.47 33.64
CA ASP A 214 -9.90 4.25 34.00
C ASP A 214 -9.17 2.98 33.55
N SER A 215 -8.50 3.03 32.39
CA SER A 215 -7.75 1.88 31.88
C SER A 215 -6.39 1.72 32.56
N ILE A 216 -5.77 2.83 32.95
CA ILE A 216 -4.56 2.83 33.79
C ILE A 216 -4.87 2.20 35.16
N LEU A 217 -5.99 2.56 35.79
CA LEU A 217 -6.42 1.98 37.07
C LEU A 217 -6.67 0.48 36.95
N LYS A 218 -7.34 0.03 35.89
CA LYS A 218 -7.54 -1.41 35.61
C LYS A 218 -6.22 -2.18 35.46
N CYS A 219 -5.21 -1.58 34.82
CA CYS A 219 -3.88 -2.18 34.72
C CYS A 219 -3.25 -2.38 36.11
N TYR A 220 -3.34 -1.36 36.97
CA TYR A 220 -2.82 -1.44 38.33
C TYR A 220 -3.54 -2.49 39.18
N ASP A 221 -4.87 -2.55 39.11
CA ASP A 221 -5.65 -3.58 39.82
C ASP A 221 -5.24 -4.99 39.38
N SER A 222 -5.02 -5.20 38.08
CA SER A 222 -4.53 -6.48 37.54
C SER A 222 -3.14 -6.84 38.08
N LEU A 223 -2.20 -5.90 38.11
CA LEU A 223 -0.85 -6.10 38.65
C LEU A 223 -0.84 -6.43 40.14
N ILE A 224 -1.64 -5.70 40.94
CA ILE A 224 -1.76 -5.94 42.39
C ILE A 224 -2.29 -7.35 42.66
N ASN A 225 -3.26 -7.82 41.87
CA ASN A 225 -3.84 -9.16 42.01
C ASN A 225 -2.88 -10.29 41.57
N LYS A 226 -1.83 -9.99 40.79
CA LYS A 226 -0.83 -10.97 40.33
C LYS A 226 0.30 -11.26 41.33
N ASP A 227 0.30 -10.65 42.52
CA ASP A 227 1.36 -10.77 43.54
C ASP A 227 2.78 -10.39 43.06
N GLU A 228 2.91 -9.71 41.91
CA GLU A 228 4.17 -9.10 41.49
C GLU A 228 4.38 -7.80 42.29
N LYS A 229 5.32 -7.86 43.24
CA LYS A 229 5.70 -6.79 44.18
C LYS A 229 5.70 -5.40 43.52
N PRO A 230 5.28 -4.36 44.25
CA PRO A 230 4.92 -3.10 43.63
C PRO A 230 6.13 -2.42 43.00
N ILE A 231 6.13 -2.29 41.66
CA ILE A 231 7.03 -1.39 40.92
C ILE A 231 6.67 0.03 41.34
N LYS A 232 7.41 0.54 42.34
CA LYS A 232 7.48 1.92 42.84
C LYS A 232 6.43 2.90 42.26
N TYR A 233 5.23 2.83 42.81
CA TYR A 233 4.01 3.54 42.38
C TYR A 233 4.08 5.06 42.57
N ASP A 234 5.00 5.56 43.41
CA ASP A 234 5.02 6.95 43.87
C ASP A 234 5.45 7.97 42.81
N LEU A 235 6.21 7.57 41.79
CA LEU A 235 6.78 8.52 40.82
C LEU A 235 5.81 8.89 39.69
N TYR A 236 4.88 8.00 39.36
CA TYR A 236 4.01 8.15 38.21
C TYR A 236 2.70 8.88 38.49
N MET A 237 2.18 8.78 39.73
CA MET A 237 1.06 9.61 40.19
C MET A 237 1.48 11.08 40.37
N ALA A 238 2.75 11.34 40.68
CA ALA A 238 3.31 12.69 40.87
C ALA A 238 3.47 13.50 39.57
N GLN A 239 3.39 12.86 38.40
CA GLN A 239 3.39 13.56 37.09
C GLN A 239 1.99 13.73 36.50
N GLY A 240 0.97 13.06 37.05
CA GLY A 240 -0.46 13.25 36.76
C GLY A 240 -1.17 14.00 37.89
N ASN A 241 -0.57 15.10 38.32
CA ASN A 241 -0.63 15.74 39.65
C ASN A 241 -1.98 16.13 40.30
N GLU A 242 -3.15 15.59 39.95
CA GLU A 242 -4.41 16.15 40.50
C GLU A 242 -5.61 15.20 40.69
N LEU A 243 -5.42 13.89 40.84
CA LEU A 243 -6.53 13.01 41.28
C LEU A 243 -6.26 12.39 42.65
N CYS A 244 -6.61 13.22 43.65
CA CYS A 244 -6.78 12.99 45.07
C CYS A 244 -6.94 11.53 45.51
N PHE A 245 -5.90 10.99 46.14
CA PHE A 245 -6.05 9.98 47.19
C PHE A 245 -5.46 10.51 48.50
N GLN A 246 -6.21 11.37 49.19
CA GLN A 246 -6.09 11.39 50.64
C GLN A 246 -6.78 10.15 51.18
N LYS A 247 -5.95 9.19 51.58
CA LYS A 247 -6.33 8.01 52.35
C LYS A 247 -6.94 8.46 53.68
N THR A 248 -8.25 8.72 53.70
CA THR A 248 -9.00 8.84 54.94
C THR A 248 -9.47 7.45 55.33
N THR A 249 -8.78 6.90 56.31
CA THR A 249 -9.27 5.80 57.14
C THR A 249 -10.68 6.13 57.64
N GLY A 250 -11.66 5.33 57.23
CA GLY A 250 -12.95 5.24 57.90
C GLY A 250 -14.10 5.93 57.16
N ASN A 251 -14.99 5.07 56.66
CA ASN A 251 -16.35 5.30 56.17
C ASN A 251 -16.59 5.73 54.71
N ARG A 252 -17.58 5.01 54.15
CA ARG A 252 -18.07 5.00 52.78
C ARG A 252 -18.61 6.37 52.37
N CYS A 253 -17.95 7.02 51.41
CA CYS A 253 -18.57 7.86 50.37
C CYS A 253 -17.48 8.47 49.47
N CYS A 254 -17.36 8.01 48.24
CA CYS A 254 -16.58 8.71 47.22
C CYS A 254 -17.46 9.79 46.60
N ARG A 255 -17.08 11.06 46.76
CA ARG A 255 -17.69 12.18 46.05
C ARG A 255 -16.59 12.85 45.23
N ILE A 256 -16.80 12.91 43.91
CA ILE A 256 -15.91 13.56 42.95
C ILE A 256 -16.13 15.07 43.05
N ILE A 257 -15.06 15.85 43.18
CA ILE A 257 -15.08 17.30 43.05
C ILE A 257 -14.10 17.64 41.92
N PHE A 258 -14.59 18.39 40.93
CA PHE A 258 -13.88 18.83 39.73
C PHE A 258 -12.77 19.84 40.06
#